data_AF-A0A7Y1ZJP6-F1
#
_entry.id   AF-A0A7Y1ZJP6-F1
#
_cell.length_a   1.000
_cell.length_b   1.000
_cell.length_c   1.000
_cell.angle_alpha   90.00
_cell.angle_beta   90.00
_cell.angle_gamma   90.00
#
_symmetry.space_group_name_H-M   'P 1'
#
loop_
_entity.id
_entity.type
_entity.pdbx_description
1 polymer ?
#
loop_
_entity_poly.entity_id
_entity_poly.type
_entity_poly.pdbx_seq_one_letter_code
_entity_poly.pdbx_strand_id
1 'polypeptide(L)'
;SSGQIQAYSSLSTVPGAVNVLLGRKPGNTLGNAVVSNIPGPAKTLYWQGARLTGIYPISLLVASSGLNITIISRRDEVDFGIIACRINMPSSQHLLGYLDDALDELESAVKRHSPARTKRKLAKKKSATSKKRAKKTARGKSAG
;
A
#
# COMPACT_ATOMS: atom_id res chain seq x y z
N SER A 1 -16.59 -14.24 14.49
CA SER A 1 -16.26 -13.46 15.71
C SER A 1 -14.78 -13.09 15.68
N SER A 2 -14.38 -11.87 16.06
CA SER A 2 -12.96 -11.43 16.06
C SER A 2 -12.04 -12.37 16.86
N GLY A 3 -12.57 -13.04 17.89
CA GLY A 3 -11.84 -14.05 18.66
C GLY A 3 -11.47 -15.31 17.87
N GLN A 4 -12.28 -15.70 16.87
CA GLN A 4 -12.00 -16.86 16.02
C GLN A 4 -10.86 -16.55 15.02
N ILE A 5 -10.80 -15.32 14.51
CA ILE A 5 -9.73 -14.87 13.60
C ILE A 5 -8.40 -14.83 14.35
N GLN A 6 -8.38 -14.29 15.57
CA GLN A 6 -7.17 -14.27 16.39
C GLN A 6 -6.72 -15.68 16.80
N ALA A 7 -7.65 -16.55 17.23
CA ALA A 7 -7.33 -17.94 17.59
C ALA A 7 -6.82 -18.76 16.39
N TYR A 8 -7.38 -18.55 15.19
CA TYR A 8 -6.91 -19.21 13.98
C TYR A 8 -5.56 -18.67 13.51
N SER A 9 -5.33 -17.36 13.62
CA SER A 9 -4.05 -16.72 13.27
C SER A 9 -2.94 -17.15 14.21
N SER A 10 -3.22 -17.24 15.52
CA SER A 10 -2.24 -17.73 16.48
C SER A 10 -1.92 -19.20 16.23
N LEU A 11 -2.94 -20.05 16.05
CA LEU A 11 -2.75 -21.49 15.80
C LEU A 11 -1.98 -21.79 14.51
N SER A 12 -2.20 -21.01 13.44
CA SER A 12 -1.47 -21.15 12.17
C SER A 12 -0.01 -20.67 12.26
N THR A 13 0.30 -19.75 13.17
CA THR A 13 1.66 -19.23 13.38
C THR A 13 2.53 -20.18 14.23
N VAL A 14 1.92 -20.99 15.11
CA VAL A 14 2.63 -21.88 16.06
C VAL A 14 3.64 -22.81 15.37
N PRO A 15 3.32 -23.56 14.30
CA PRO A 15 4.29 -24.46 13.67
C PRO A 15 5.52 -23.71 13.11
N GLY A 16 5.33 -22.54 12.50
CA GLY A 16 6.42 -21.73 11.99
C GLY A 16 7.29 -21.15 13.11
N ALA A 17 6.67 -20.68 14.20
CA ALA A 17 7.37 -20.11 15.35
C ALA A 17 8.21 -21.17 16.08
N VAL A 18 7.65 -22.37 16.27
CA VAL A 18 8.35 -23.52 16.85
C VAL A 18 9.53 -23.94 15.98
N ASN A 19 9.38 -23.96 14.65
CA ASN A 19 10.48 -24.32 13.74
C ASN A 19 11.61 -23.28 13.75
N VAL A 20 11.27 -21.98 13.78
CA VAL A 20 12.25 -20.89 13.91
C VAL A 20 12.99 -20.99 15.25
N LEU A 21 12.28 -21.21 16.35
CA LEU A 21 12.86 -21.33 17.69
C LEU A 21 13.75 -22.58 17.85
N LEU A 22 13.33 -23.71 17.30
CA LEU A 22 14.05 -24.99 17.40
C LEU A 22 15.13 -25.17 16.32
N GLY A 23 15.28 -24.24 15.38
CA GLY A 23 16.23 -24.33 14.27
C GLY A 23 15.99 -25.54 13.35
N ARG A 24 14.78 -26.11 13.32
CA ARG A 24 14.46 -27.33 12.55
C ARG A 24 13.69 -26.99 11.26
N LYS A 25 14.24 -27.48 10.14
CA LYS A 25 13.75 -27.46 8.74
C LYS A 25 13.60 -26.08 8.05
N PRO A 26 14.20 -25.88 6.86
CA PRO A 26 14.21 -24.61 6.12
C PRO A 26 12.95 -24.32 5.27
N GLY A 27 11.84 -25.02 5.50
CA GLY A 27 10.67 -24.98 4.60
C GLY A 27 9.38 -24.40 5.18
N ASN A 28 9.36 -24.07 6.48
CA ASN A 28 8.15 -23.57 7.14
C ASN A 28 8.43 -22.19 7.75
N THR A 29 8.36 -21.19 6.89
CA THR A 29 8.68 -19.80 7.20
C THR A 29 7.45 -19.10 7.76
N LEU A 30 7.60 -18.26 8.79
CA LEU A 30 6.50 -17.48 9.38
C LEU A 30 5.85 -16.50 8.40
N GLY A 31 6.55 -16.16 7.30
CA GLY A 31 6.07 -15.34 6.21
C GLY A 31 7.13 -15.24 5.11
N ASN A 32 6.74 -14.70 3.95
CA ASN A 32 7.62 -14.56 2.78
C ASN A 32 8.56 -13.35 2.88
N ALA A 33 8.14 -12.33 3.63
CA ALA A 33 8.87 -11.11 3.88
C ALA A 33 8.51 -10.57 5.26
N VAL A 34 9.44 -9.86 5.89
CA VAL A 34 9.18 -9.09 7.11
C VAL A 34 8.92 -7.65 6.71
N VAL A 35 7.80 -7.08 7.15
CA VAL A 35 7.49 -5.65 6.97
C VAL A 35 7.26 -5.03 8.33
N SER A 36 8.08 -4.03 8.68
CA SER A 36 8.00 -3.29 9.94
C SER A 36 7.70 -1.82 9.67
N ASN A 37 6.78 -1.24 10.44
CA ASN A 37 6.46 0.18 10.38
C ASN A 37 6.76 0.82 11.74
N ILE A 38 7.75 1.69 11.76
CA ILE A 38 8.28 2.30 12.97
C ILE A 38 7.97 3.80 12.93
N PRO A 39 7.19 4.33 13.88
CA PRO A 39 6.98 5.77 13.99
C PRO A 39 8.31 6.48 14.27
N GLY A 40 8.71 7.40 13.41
CA GLY A 40 9.89 8.22 13.64
C GLY A 40 9.56 9.64 14.09
N PRO A 41 10.56 10.55 14.07
CA PRO A 41 10.39 11.91 14.56
C PRO A 41 9.34 12.72 13.79
N ALA A 42 8.38 13.31 14.50
CA ALA A 42 7.35 14.17 13.91
C ALA A 42 7.87 15.57 13.52
N LYS A 43 9.01 16.01 14.09
CA LYS A 43 9.63 17.31 13.81
C LYS A 43 10.89 17.15 12.96
N THR A 44 11.20 18.16 12.16
CA THR A 44 12.49 18.21 11.44
C THR A 44 13.63 18.31 12.44
N LEU A 45 14.61 17.40 12.31
CA LEU A 45 15.80 17.36 13.16
C LEU A 45 17.01 17.95 12.45
N TYR A 46 17.96 18.45 13.23
CA TYR A 46 19.21 19.01 12.77
C TYR A 46 20.37 18.50 13.61
N TRP A 47 21.54 18.33 13.00
CA TRP A 47 22.82 18.09 13.66
C TRP A 47 23.76 19.24 13.29
N GLN A 48 24.15 20.07 14.25
CA GLN A 48 25.09 21.19 14.04
C GLN A 48 24.72 22.06 12.81
N GLY A 49 23.43 22.37 12.66
CA GLY A 49 22.90 23.15 11.53
C GLY A 49 22.61 22.34 10.26
N ALA A 50 23.09 21.09 10.14
CA ALA A 50 22.75 20.21 9.02
C ALA A 50 21.37 19.55 9.23
N ARG A 51 20.47 19.63 8.25
CA ARG A 51 19.13 19.04 8.31
C ARG A 51 19.19 17.52 8.13
N LEU A 52 18.44 16.77 8.95
CA LEU A 52 18.23 15.34 8.73
C LEU A 52 17.23 15.11 7.59
N THR A 53 17.70 14.52 6.49
CA THR A 53 16.93 14.31 5.25
C THR A 53 16.49 12.87 5.02
N GLY A 54 16.91 11.91 5.85
CA GLY A 54 16.54 10.51 5.69
C GLY A 54 17.04 9.64 6.84
N ILE A 55 16.28 8.59 7.18
CA ILE A 55 16.64 7.57 8.16
C ILE A 55 16.43 6.20 7.51
N TYR A 56 17.51 5.52 7.13
CA TYR A 56 17.45 4.22 6.44
C TYR A 56 17.98 3.10 7.35
N PRO A 57 17.08 2.36 8.04
CA PRO A 57 17.48 1.33 8.98
C PRO A 57 18.08 0.12 8.26
N ILE A 58 19.12 -0.45 8.85
CA ILE A 58 19.71 -1.73 8.43
C ILE A 58 19.22 -2.78 9.41
N SER A 59 18.23 -3.58 9.00
CA SER A 59 17.65 -4.65 9.81
C SER A 59 18.31 -6.01 9.54
N LEU A 60 17.94 -7.01 10.35
CA LEU A 60 18.44 -8.37 10.21
C LEU A 60 17.58 -9.18 9.24
N LEU A 61 18.25 -9.97 8.39
CA LEU A 61 17.62 -11.04 7.62
C LEU A 61 17.49 -12.28 8.51
N VAL A 62 16.25 -12.71 8.76
CA VAL A 62 16.00 -14.01 9.38
C VAL A 62 16.31 -15.09 8.35
N ALA A 63 16.97 -16.18 8.73
CA ALA A 63 17.37 -17.25 7.79
C ALA A 63 16.20 -17.82 6.96
N SER A 64 14.97 -17.69 7.45
CA SER A 64 13.72 -18.09 6.78
C SER A 64 13.12 -17.02 5.86
N SER A 65 13.61 -15.78 5.84
CA SER A 65 13.08 -14.69 4.99
C SER A 65 14.19 -14.06 4.15
N GLY A 66 14.03 -14.09 2.83
CA GLY A 66 14.99 -13.49 1.90
C GLY A 66 14.92 -11.95 1.82
N LEU A 67 13.90 -11.35 2.43
CA LEU A 67 13.57 -9.92 2.34
C LEU A 67 13.08 -9.38 3.70
N ASN A 68 13.58 -8.20 4.06
CA ASN A 68 13.10 -7.41 5.19
C ASN A 68 12.92 -5.94 4.75
N ILE A 69 11.73 -5.40 4.95
CA ILE A 69 11.38 -4.01 4.66
C ILE A 69 11.05 -3.32 5.99
N THR A 70 11.77 -2.27 6.30
CA THR A 70 11.53 -1.44 7.48
C THR A 70 11.21 -0.02 7.05
N ILE A 71 10.05 0.47 7.46
CA ILE A 71 9.54 1.79 7.12
C ILE A 71 9.67 2.66 8.35
N ILE A 72 10.24 3.85 8.19
CA ILE A 72 10.28 4.88 9.23
C ILE A 72 9.53 6.11 8.72
N SER A 73 8.54 6.57 9.49
CA SER A 73 7.89 7.86 9.19
C SER A 73 8.70 9.02 9.75
N ARG A 74 8.89 10.09 8.98
CA ARG A 74 9.61 11.30 9.40
C ARG A 74 8.89 12.53 8.89
N ARG A 75 8.26 13.27 9.79
CA ARG A 75 7.43 14.44 9.47
C ARG A 75 6.41 14.14 8.34
N ASP A 76 6.67 14.62 7.13
CA ASP A 76 5.78 14.51 5.96
C ASP A 76 6.29 13.44 4.95
N GLU A 77 7.36 12.75 5.29
CA GLU A 77 8.06 11.77 4.45
C GLU A 77 8.05 10.38 5.11
N VAL A 78 8.20 9.34 4.30
CA VAL A 78 8.43 7.97 4.75
C VAL A 78 9.71 7.45 4.13
N ASP A 79 10.59 6.91 4.97
CA ASP A 79 11.89 6.37 4.58
C ASP A 79 11.80 4.84 4.55
N PHE A 80 12.21 4.23 3.43
CA PHE A 80 12.20 2.77 3.24
C PHE A 80 13.62 2.20 3.39
N GLY A 81 13.83 1.36 4.40
CA GLY A 81 14.99 0.48 4.52
C GLY A 81 14.67 -0.91 3.97
N ILE A 82 15.35 -1.33 2.90
CA ILE A 82 15.15 -2.65 2.28
C ILE A 82 16.46 -3.43 2.39
N ILE A 83 16.40 -4.56 3.07
CA ILE A 83 17.50 -5.51 3.17
C ILE A 83 17.05 -6.82 2.51
N ALA A 84 17.88 -7.34 1.61
CA ALA A 84 17.57 -8.57 0.88
C ALA A 84 18.82 -9.43 0.68
N CYS A 85 18.66 -10.75 0.69
CA CYS A 85 19.74 -11.68 0.36
C CYS A 85 20.03 -11.63 -1.15
N ARG A 86 21.22 -11.15 -1.53
CA ARG A 86 21.61 -10.98 -2.95
C ARG A 86 21.59 -12.27 -3.76
N ILE A 87 21.86 -13.41 -3.12
CA ILE A 87 21.85 -14.74 -3.77
C ILE A 87 20.42 -15.16 -4.10
N ASN A 88 19.49 -14.98 -3.15
CA ASN A 88 18.10 -15.41 -3.31
C ASN A 88 17.24 -14.40 -4.08
N MET A 89 17.62 -13.12 -4.03
CA MET A 89 16.91 -12.01 -4.68
C MET A 89 17.91 -11.14 -5.45
N PRO A 90 18.41 -11.62 -6.60
CA PRO A 90 19.24 -10.80 -7.47
C PRO A 90 18.44 -9.58 -7.93
N SER A 91 19.13 -8.45 -8.10
CA SER A 91 18.52 -7.19 -8.53
C SER A 91 17.45 -6.62 -7.58
N SER A 92 17.53 -6.94 -6.27
CA SER A 92 16.63 -6.40 -5.25
C SER A 92 16.54 -4.87 -5.21
N GLN A 93 17.54 -4.15 -5.73
CA GLN A 93 17.50 -2.69 -5.85
C GLN A 93 16.34 -2.17 -6.72
N HIS A 94 15.82 -2.96 -7.66
CA HIS A 94 14.67 -2.57 -8.49
C HIS A 94 13.37 -2.45 -7.68
N LEU A 95 13.31 -3.04 -6.48
CA LEU A 95 12.12 -2.97 -5.64
C LEU A 95 11.75 -1.51 -5.30
N LEU A 96 12.72 -0.61 -5.22
CA LEU A 96 12.46 0.82 -5.03
C LEU A 96 11.68 1.43 -6.21
N GLY A 97 12.04 1.08 -7.45
CA GLY A 97 11.30 1.53 -8.64
C GLY A 97 9.89 0.95 -8.68
N TYR A 98 9.72 -0.32 -8.32
CA TYR A 98 8.40 -0.94 -8.27
C TYR A 98 7.48 -0.35 -7.18
N LEU A 99 8.05 0.16 -6.09
CA LEU A 99 7.28 0.89 -5.09
C LEU A 99 6.74 2.22 -5.65
N ASP A 100 7.56 2.91 -6.44
CA ASP A 100 7.18 4.16 -7.11
C ASP A 100 6.08 3.90 -8.15
N ASP A 101 6.30 2.92 -9.03
CA ASP A 101 5.33 2.50 -10.05
C ASP A 101 3.97 2.12 -9.41
N ALA A 102 3.99 1.36 -8.32
CA ALA A 102 2.79 0.94 -7.62
C ALA A 102 2.05 2.12 -6.95
N LEU A 103 2.78 3.13 -6.45
CA LEU A 103 2.19 4.34 -5.89
C LEU A 103 1.52 5.16 -7.00
N ASP A 104 2.20 5.35 -8.14
CA ASP A 104 1.66 6.05 -9.31
C ASP A 104 0.40 5.37 -9.85
N GLU A 105 0.38 4.04 -9.89
CA GLU A 105 -0.79 3.27 -10.28
C GLU A 105 -1.96 3.52 -9.32
N LEU A 106 -1.70 3.51 -8.01
CA LEU A 106 -2.71 3.73 -6.97
C LEU A 106 -3.27 5.15 -7.05
N GLU A 107 -2.41 6.16 -7.19
CA GLU A 107 -2.85 7.55 -7.38
C GLU A 107 -3.76 7.70 -8.60
N SER A 108 -3.36 7.08 -9.71
CA SER A 108 -4.13 7.08 -10.95
C SER A 108 -5.47 6.39 -10.78
N ALA A 109 -5.54 5.28 -10.04
CA ALA A 109 -6.78 4.61 -9.67
C ALA A 109 -7.69 5.52 -8.81
N VAL A 110 -7.16 6.16 -7.78
CA VAL A 110 -7.93 7.07 -6.93
C VAL A 110 -8.46 8.27 -7.72
N LYS A 111 -7.65 8.88 -8.60
CA LYS A 111 -8.08 9.95 -9.51
C LYS A 111 -9.22 9.49 -10.43
N ARG A 112 -9.20 8.24 -10.91
CA ARG A 112 -10.28 7.64 -11.72
C ARG A 112 -11.57 7.41 -10.92
N HIS A 113 -11.47 7.07 -9.64
CA HIS A 113 -12.60 6.77 -8.75
C HIS A 113 -13.09 7.96 -7.90
N SER A 114 -12.48 9.14 -8.04
CA SER A 114 -12.84 10.32 -7.26
C SER A 114 -14.32 10.73 -7.43
N PRO A 115 -15.06 11.03 -6.34
CA PRO A 115 -16.51 11.24 -6.33
C PRO A 115 -16.99 12.40 -7.21
N ALA A 116 -16.10 13.35 -7.54
CA ALA A 116 -16.38 14.42 -8.48
C ALA A 116 -16.75 13.89 -9.89
N ARG A 117 -16.14 12.78 -10.32
CA ARG A 117 -16.43 12.13 -11.61
C ARG A 117 -17.78 11.40 -11.59
N THR A 118 -18.16 10.81 -10.45
CA THR A 118 -19.48 10.20 -10.23
C THR A 118 -20.59 11.26 -10.29
N LYS A 119 -20.38 12.42 -9.64
CA LYS A 119 -21.28 13.57 -9.72
C LYS A 119 -21.40 14.10 -11.16
N ARG A 120 -20.30 14.19 -11.90
CA ARG A 120 -20.28 14.63 -13.30
C ARG A 120 -21.02 13.66 -14.24
N LYS A 121 -20.90 12.33 -14.03
CA LYS A 121 -21.69 11.32 -14.79
C LYS A 121 -23.19 11.43 -14.49
N LEU A 122 -23.58 11.59 -13.23
CA LEU A 122 -24.99 11.78 -12.85
C LEU A 122 -25.59 13.07 -13.45
N ALA A 123 -24.84 14.18 -13.39
CA ALA A 123 -25.26 15.45 -13.96
C ALA A 123 -25.43 15.37 -15.50
N LYS A 124 -24.49 14.71 -16.19
CA LYS A 124 -24.58 14.50 -17.65
C LYS A 124 -25.79 13.64 -18.03
N LYS A 125 -26.09 12.58 -17.25
CA LYS A 125 -27.28 11.73 -17.44
C LYS A 125 -28.59 12.52 -17.21
N LYS A 126 -28.68 13.35 -16.16
CA LYS A 126 -29.86 14.22 -15.93
C LYS A 126 -30.08 15.24 -17.06
N SER A 127 -29.01 15.85 -17.57
CA SER A 127 -29.09 16.80 -18.71
C SER A 127 -29.57 16.14 -20.01
N ALA A 128 -29.14 14.89 -20.26
CA ALA A 128 -29.55 14.12 -21.42
C ALA A 128 -31.04 13.70 -21.35
N THR A 129 -31.51 13.29 -20.17
CA THR A 129 -32.93 12.94 -19.95
C THR A 129 -33.84 14.17 -20.05
N SER A 130 -33.41 15.33 -19.55
CA SER A 130 -34.14 16.60 -19.67
C SER A 130 -34.29 17.06 -21.11
N LYS A 131 -33.20 17.05 -21.90
CA LYS A 131 -33.25 17.38 -23.34
C LYS A 131 -34.16 16.44 -24.14
N LYS A 132 -34.18 15.14 -23.80
CA LYS A 132 -35.05 14.15 -24.47
C LYS A 132 -36.54 14.40 -24.17
N ARG A 133 -36.86 14.82 -22.94
CA ARG A 133 -38.24 15.14 -22.52
C ARG A 133 -38.74 16.44 -23.15
N ALA A 134 -37.90 17.48 -23.22
CA ALA A 134 -38.21 18.76 -23.86
C ALA A 134 -38.45 18.63 -25.38
N LYS A 135 -37.70 17.76 -26.06
CA LYS A 135 -37.91 17.48 -27.49
C LYS A 135 -39.22 16.73 -27.76
N LYS A 136 -39.71 15.93 -26.80
CA LYS A 136 -40.98 15.19 -26.91
C LYS A 136 -42.19 16.09 -26.69
N THR A 137 -42.11 17.07 -25.77
CA THR A 137 -43.18 18.05 -25.53
C THR A 137 -43.30 19.09 -26.65
N ALA A 138 -42.21 19.47 -27.31
CA ALA A 138 -42.25 20.37 -28.47
C ALA A 138 -42.92 19.74 -29.70
N ARG A 139 -42.78 18.41 -29.89
CA ARG A 139 -43.39 17.68 -31.01
C ARG A 139 -44.89 17.40 -30.85
N GLY A 140 -45.43 17.49 -29.63
CA GLY A 140 -46.85 17.30 -29.36
C GLY A 140 -47.72 18.55 -29.54
N LYS A 141 -47.10 19.73 -29.69
CA LYS A 141 -47.81 21.01 -29.85
C LYS A 141 -48.01 21.45 -31.31
N SER A 142 -47.55 20.68 -32.29
CA SER A 142 -47.67 21.01 -33.73
C SER A 142 -48.73 20.16 -34.46
N ALA A 143 -49.68 19.56 -33.74
CA ALA A 143 -50.72 18.70 -34.31
C ALA A 143 -52.12 19.01 -33.76
N GLY A 144 -52.36 20.28 -33.40
CA GLY A 144 -53.69 20.80 -33.07
C GLY A 144 -54.18 21.71 -34.17
#